data_AF-W6Z6B0-F1
#
_entry.id   AF-W6Z6B0-F1
#
_cell.length_a   1.000
_cell.length_b   1.000
_cell.length_c   1.000
_cell.angle_alpha   90.00
_cell.angle_beta   90.00
_cell.angle_gamma   90.00
#
_symmetry.space_group_name_H-M   'P 1'
#
loop_
_entity.id
_entity.type
_entity.pdbx_description
1 polymer ?
#
loop_
_entity_poly.entity_id
_entity_poly.type
_entity_poly.pdbx_seq_one_letter_code
_entity_poly.pdbx_strand_id
1 'polypeptide(L)'
;MASKDVTGRLRQSTWNGSIPLEIRLHKGDCRTYDESDPYIIQFPRISYLGLLIHKLHSFFSRSLIYPDVSPKDAWLSYEGVPLKWHYPLGLLYDLYSGAEPAYPPDADVDAAPTHQVEGGEEEHRRLPWRLTVHFSDYPTEQLVQLDNDGKHLNDLFIQSVKEADYLRTGTGKTVMFLSKEDSTQLWEGVKKHEFALYNPINQKLLNPQGVSLRHLPVRLYLPHAATEGVQEETAPGSLRIVQRLVTPSLSSSRCMWLRCEGQVRLTGATGQPQTIGTALNHVLPGLFPSRRSPLLAQAVLHGAALPLGASVEDLVRAAAYLDGWLHIAVVMMG
;
A
#
# COMPACT_ATOMS: atom_id res chain seq x y z
N MET A 1 -28.23 2.20 7.66
CA MET A 1 -27.68 1.59 6.42
C MET A 1 -27.04 0.27 6.80
N ALA A 2 -27.20 -0.81 6.02
CA ALA A 2 -26.60 -2.10 6.36
C ALA A 2 -25.07 -2.02 6.23
N SER A 3 -24.32 -2.59 7.18
CA SER A 3 -22.84 -2.57 7.20
C SER A 3 -22.22 -3.09 5.89
N LYS A 4 -22.83 -4.11 5.26
CA LYS A 4 -22.39 -4.69 3.98
C LYS A 4 -22.37 -3.67 2.83
N ASP A 5 -23.30 -2.73 2.80
CA ASP A 5 -23.39 -1.70 1.75
C ASP A 5 -22.30 -0.65 1.91
N VAL A 6 -21.80 -0.43 3.13
CA VAL A 6 -20.69 0.49 3.39
C VAL A 6 -19.37 -0.14 2.93
N THR A 7 -19.12 -1.39 3.32
CA THR A 7 -17.90 -2.13 2.90
C THR A 7 -17.78 -2.22 1.38
N GLY A 8 -18.88 -2.52 0.68
CA GLY A 8 -18.90 -2.58 -0.78
C GLY A 8 -18.56 -1.24 -1.43
N ARG A 9 -19.14 -0.14 -0.94
CA ARG A 9 -18.86 1.22 -1.43
C ARG A 9 -17.41 1.65 -1.17
N LEU A 10 -16.88 1.37 0.03
CA LEU A 10 -15.49 1.67 0.35
C LEU A 10 -14.52 0.92 -0.55
N ARG A 11 -14.81 -0.35 -0.86
CA ARG A 11 -14.00 -1.14 -1.80
C ARG A 11 -14.02 -0.55 -3.21
N GLN A 12 -15.20 -0.15 -3.70
CA GLN A 12 -15.31 0.50 -5.00
C GLN A 12 -14.59 1.85 -5.03
N SER A 13 -14.68 2.65 -3.96
CA SER A 13 -13.95 3.92 -3.85
C SER A 13 -12.44 3.71 -3.82
N THR A 14 -11.99 2.70 -3.09
CA THR A 14 -10.57 2.31 -3.03
C THR A 14 -10.08 1.87 -4.42
N TRP A 15 -10.91 1.09 -5.14
CA TRP A 15 -10.62 0.66 -6.51
C TRP A 15 -10.44 1.83 -7.47
N ASN A 16 -11.37 2.78 -7.43
CA ASN A 16 -11.39 3.93 -8.33
C ASN A 16 -10.36 5.02 -7.95
N GLY A 17 -9.72 4.91 -6.78
CA GLY A 17 -8.71 5.84 -6.32
C GLY A 17 -7.53 5.89 -7.29
N SER A 18 -7.16 7.09 -7.73
CA SER A 18 -6.11 7.30 -8.73
C SER A 18 -5.30 8.56 -8.44
N ILE A 19 -4.10 8.64 -9.02
CA ILE A 19 -3.19 9.77 -8.93
C ILE A 19 -2.84 10.20 -10.35
N PRO A 20 -2.97 11.49 -10.69
CA PRO A 20 -2.47 12.02 -11.95
C PRO A 20 -0.94 12.00 -11.92
N LEU A 21 -0.32 11.38 -12.93
CA LEU A 21 1.12 11.29 -13.12
C LEU A 21 1.54 12.16 -14.30
N GLU A 22 2.66 12.85 -14.15
CA GLU A 22 3.41 13.48 -15.23
C GLU A 22 4.77 12.78 -15.30
N ILE A 23 4.99 11.96 -16.32
CA ILE A 23 6.22 11.16 -16.44
C ILE A 23 7.08 11.77 -17.55
N ARG A 24 8.33 12.13 -17.24
CA ARG A 24 9.30 12.70 -18.19
C ARG A 24 10.47 11.76 -18.43
N LEU A 25 11.02 11.79 -19.63
CA LEU A 25 12.25 11.07 -19.95
C LEU A 25 13.43 11.76 -19.28
N HIS A 26 14.32 10.98 -18.68
CA HIS A 26 15.55 11.53 -18.13
C HIS A 26 16.40 12.20 -19.23
N LYS A 27 16.95 13.39 -18.91
CA LYS A 27 17.82 14.16 -19.81
C LYS A 27 18.97 13.37 -20.42
N GLY A 28 19.55 12.44 -19.64
CA GLY A 28 20.67 11.59 -20.08
C GLY A 28 20.27 10.54 -21.11
N ASP A 29 18.98 10.21 -21.21
CA ASP A 29 18.43 9.25 -22.17
C ASP A 29 17.74 9.93 -23.36
N CYS A 30 17.59 11.25 -23.32
CA CYS A 30 16.88 12.03 -24.32
C CYS A 30 17.82 12.58 -25.39
N ARG A 31 17.50 12.38 -26.67
CA ARG A 31 18.27 12.94 -27.81
C ARG A 31 18.32 14.47 -27.81
N THR A 32 17.31 15.12 -27.26
CA THR A 32 17.15 16.58 -27.25
C THR A 32 17.33 17.19 -25.85
N TYR A 33 18.05 16.51 -24.96
CA TYR A 33 18.52 16.97 -23.64
C TYR A 33 17.46 17.35 -22.58
N ASP A 34 16.23 17.74 -22.94
CA ASP A 34 15.04 17.76 -22.04
C ASP A 34 13.71 18.09 -22.77
N GLU A 35 13.69 18.01 -24.11
CA GLU A 35 12.52 18.46 -24.90
C GLU A 35 11.51 17.33 -25.17
N SER A 36 11.56 16.22 -24.43
CA SER A 36 10.58 15.15 -24.62
C SER A 36 9.22 15.57 -24.07
N ASP A 37 8.16 15.31 -24.83
CA ASP A 37 6.80 15.51 -24.35
C ASP A 37 6.53 14.68 -23.07
N PRO A 38 5.89 15.26 -22.05
CA PRO A 38 5.54 14.52 -20.84
C PRO A 38 4.44 13.48 -21.13
N TYR A 39 4.59 12.28 -20.59
CA TYR A 39 3.54 11.26 -20.57
C TYR A 39 2.60 11.51 -19.38
N ILE A 40 1.43 12.07 -19.67
CA ILE A 40 0.43 12.39 -18.64
C ILE A 40 -0.63 11.28 -18.58
N ILE A 41 -0.86 10.72 -17.39
CA ILE A 41 -1.84 9.65 -17.19
C ILE A 41 -2.48 9.70 -15.80
N GLN A 42 -3.78 9.41 -15.72
CA GLN A 42 -4.44 9.11 -14.45
C GLN A 42 -4.20 7.63 -14.11
N PHE A 43 -3.37 7.32 -13.11
CA PHE A 43 -3.00 5.94 -12.79
C PHE A 43 -3.59 5.47 -11.44
N PRO A 44 -4.13 4.23 -11.34
CA PRO A 44 -4.78 3.77 -10.11
C PRO A 44 -3.80 3.60 -8.94
N ARG A 45 -4.21 4.06 -7.74
CA ARG A 45 -3.42 3.97 -6.50
C ARG A 45 -3.04 2.53 -6.13
N ILE A 46 -3.95 1.60 -6.39
CA ILE A 46 -3.75 0.20 -6.02
C ILE A 46 -2.96 -0.62 -7.05
N SER A 47 -2.62 -0.01 -8.19
CA SER A 47 -1.86 -0.64 -9.27
C SER A 47 -0.34 -0.50 -9.08
N TYR A 48 0.44 -1.17 -9.92
CA TYR A 48 1.90 -1.25 -9.82
C TYR A 48 2.57 -0.52 -10.98
N LEU A 49 3.66 0.20 -10.69
CA LEU A 49 4.43 0.93 -11.71
C LEU A 49 5.00 0.01 -12.80
N GLY A 50 5.31 -1.25 -12.45
CA GLY A 50 5.80 -2.24 -13.42
C GLY A 50 4.86 -2.45 -14.62
N LEU A 51 3.55 -2.19 -14.47
CA LEU A 51 2.57 -2.30 -15.55
C LEU A 51 2.65 -1.14 -16.56
N LEU A 52 3.32 -0.04 -16.23
CA LEU A 52 3.48 1.12 -17.12
C LEU A 52 4.69 0.99 -18.04
N ILE A 53 5.68 0.18 -17.67
CA ILE A 53 7.00 0.11 -18.31
C ILE A 53 6.94 -0.03 -19.84
N HIS A 54 6.14 -0.97 -20.35
CA HIS A 54 5.99 -1.17 -21.80
C HIS A 54 5.33 0.02 -22.51
N LYS A 55 4.35 0.68 -21.86
CA LYS A 55 3.68 1.85 -22.42
C LYS A 55 4.63 3.04 -22.49
N LEU A 56 5.43 3.24 -21.43
CA LEU A 56 6.44 4.29 -21.37
C LEU A 56 7.54 4.07 -22.41
N HIS A 57 8.08 2.86 -22.52
CA HIS A 57 9.06 2.51 -23.55
C HIS A 57 8.52 2.81 -24.95
N SER A 58 7.30 2.35 -25.26
CA SER A 58 6.68 2.62 -26.57
C SER A 58 6.53 4.11 -26.86
N PHE A 59 6.08 4.90 -25.87
CA PHE A 59 5.90 6.34 -26.01
C PHE A 59 7.22 7.09 -26.21
N PHE A 60 8.23 6.81 -25.39
CA PHE A 60 9.53 7.51 -25.43
C PHE A 60 10.50 6.97 -26.49
N SER A 61 10.19 5.85 -27.14
CA SER A 61 11.07 5.17 -28.13
C SER A 61 11.70 6.09 -29.18
N ARG A 62 10.98 7.12 -29.64
CA ARG A 62 11.47 8.09 -30.63
C ARG A 62 12.40 9.16 -30.07
N SER A 63 12.28 9.44 -28.77
CA SER A 63 13.06 10.45 -28.04
C SER A 63 14.36 9.87 -27.45
N LEU A 64 14.48 8.54 -27.36
CA LEU A 64 15.63 7.85 -26.78
C LEU A 64 16.90 7.97 -27.63
N ILE A 65 18.04 8.23 -26.99
CA ILE A 65 19.36 8.22 -27.65
C ILE A 65 19.59 6.86 -28.32
N TYR A 66 19.46 5.79 -27.53
CA TYR A 66 19.59 4.40 -27.95
C TYR A 66 18.20 3.76 -28.13
N PRO A 67 17.70 3.61 -29.36
CA PRO A 67 16.33 3.14 -29.62
C PRO A 67 16.16 1.63 -29.45
N ASP A 68 17.27 0.88 -29.33
CA ASP A 68 17.35 -0.57 -29.19
C ASP A 68 17.26 -1.06 -27.74
N VAL A 69 17.20 -0.14 -26.77
CA VAL A 69 17.02 -0.48 -25.35
C VAL A 69 15.74 -1.28 -25.12
N SER A 70 15.79 -2.24 -24.19
CA SER A 70 14.66 -3.11 -23.89
C SER A 70 13.71 -2.45 -22.88
N PRO A 71 12.39 -2.73 -22.92
CA PRO A 71 11.46 -2.22 -21.92
C PRO A 71 11.86 -2.57 -20.47
N LYS A 72 12.43 -3.76 -20.25
CA LYS A 72 12.90 -4.20 -18.91
C LYS A 72 14.01 -3.32 -18.31
N ASP A 73 14.73 -2.56 -19.13
CA ASP A 73 15.80 -1.67 -18.67
C ASP A 73 15.23 -0.35 -18.15
N ALA A 74 13.92 -0.12 -18.33
CA ALA A 74 13.27 1.07 -17.83
C ALA A 74 13.05 1.00 -16.31
N TRP A 75 13.30 2.12 -15.63
CA TRP A 75 12.97 2.32 -14.23
C TRP A 75 12.47 3.74 -13.98
N LEU A 76 11.70 3.92 -12.89
CA LEU A 76 11.15 5.22 -12.52
C LEU A 76 11.81 5.75 -11.25
N SER A 77 11.93 7.06 -11.19
CA SER A 77 12.43 7.79 -10.02
C SER A 77 11.54 8.97 -9.68
N TYR A 78 11.57 9.35 -8.41
CA TYR A 78 11.03 10.60 -7.90
C TYR A 78 12.17 11.35 -7.21
N GLU A 79 12.48 12.57 -7.66
CA GLU A 79 13.57 13.39 -7.10
C GLU A 79 14.91 12.63 -6.99
N GLY A 80 15.24 11.83 -8.00
CA GLY A 80 16.47 11.02 -8.03
C GLY A 80 16.42 9.73 -7.19
N VAL A 81 15.35 9.48 -6.45
CA VAL A 81 15.15 8.26 -5.67
C VAL A 81 14.49 7.18 -6.54
N PRO A 82 15.12 6.00 -6.74
CA PRO A 82 14.53 4.90 -7.50
C PRO A 82 13.26 4.35 -6.82
N LEU A 83 12.17 4.26 -7.59
CA LEU A 83 10.89 3.77 -7.11
C LEU A 83 10.77 2.25 -7.29
N LYS A 84 10.43 1.56 -6.21
CA LYS A 84 10.25 0.10 -6.21
C LYS A 84 8.97 -0.28 -6.96
N TRP A 85 9.10 -0.78 -8.18
CA TRP A 85 7.98 -1.06 -9.09
C TRP A 85 6.94 -2.06 -8.57
N HIS A 86 7.32 -2.90 -7.61
CA HIS A 86 6.46 -3.93 -7.03
C HIS A 86 5.58 -3.42 -5.89
N TYR A 87 5.80 -2.19 -5.41
CA TYR A 87 4.88 -1.59 -4.46
C TYR A 87 3.74 -0.87 -5.17
N PRO A 88 2.53 -0.86 -4.58
CA PRO A 88 1.41 -0.11 -5.12
C PRO A 88 1.76 1.37 -5.28
N LEU A 89 1.31 1.99 -6.37
CA LEU A 89 1.57 3.40 -6.68
C LEU A 89 1.16 4.32 -5.52
N GLY A 90 -0.03 4.11 -4.96
CA GLY A 90 -0.57 4.92 -3.87
C GLY A 90 0.29 4.86 -2.62
N LEU A 91 0.86 3.69 -2.32
CA LEU A 91 1.80 3.56 -1.19
C LEU A 91 3.07 4.37 -1.45
N LEU A 92 3.64 4.26 -2.65
CA LEU A 92 4.84 5.04 -3.01
C LEU A 92 4.55 6.54 -2.94
N TYR A 93 3.41 6.99 -3.46
CA TYR A 93 2.99 8.38 -3.38
C TYR A 93 2.85 8.85 -1.93
N ASP A 94 2.13 8.10 -1.10
CA ASP A 94 1.90 8.45 0.31
C ASP A 94 3.21 8.48 1.14
N LEU A 95 4.25 7.77 0.69
CA LEU A 95 5.58 7.75 1.35
C LEU A 95 6.53 8.87 0.87
N TYR A 96 6.54 9.18 -0.43
CA TYR A 96 7.57 10.02 -1.03
C TYR A 96 7.11 11.42 -1.43
N SER A 97 5.81 11.64 -1.70
CA SER A 97 5.35 12.93 -2.22
C SER A 97 5.31 14.07 -1.19
N GLY A 98 5.41 13.74 0.11
CA GLY A 98 5.18 14.71 1.19
C GLY A 98 3.75 15.27 1.19
N ALA A 99 2.81 14.66 0.48
CA ALA A 99 1.42 15.09 0.43
C ALA A 99 0.74 14.88 1.79
N GLU A 100 0.02 15.90 2.25
CA GLU A 100 -0.74 15.81 3.50
C GLU A 100 -1.90 14.81 3.35
N PRO A 101 -2.07 13.89 4.31
CA PRO A 101 -3.15 12.91 4.24
C PRO A 101 -4.51 13.58 4.45
N ALA A 102 -5.56 13.03 3.84
CA ALA A 102 -6.92 13.48 4.09
C ALA A 102 -7.37 13.10 5.52
N TYR A 103 -7.77 14.10 6.30
CA TYR A 103 -8.32 13.92 7.65
C TYR A 103 -9.85 13.79 7.63
N PRO A 104 -10.44 13.05 8.59
CA PRO A 104 -11.88 13.02 8.73
C PRO A 104 -12.41 14.42 9.08
N PRO A 105 -13.58 14.83 8.56
CA PRO A 105 -14.12 16.18 8.74
C PRO A 105 -14.42 16.56 10.20
N ASP A 106 -14.52 15.58 11.11
CA ASP A 106 -14.76 15.78 12.54
C ASP A 106 -13.47 15.76 13.38
N ALA A 107 -12.28 15.68 12.76
CA ALA A 107 -11.04 15.88 13.52
C ALA A 107 -10.98 17.34 13.95
N ASP A 108 -10.88 17.57 15.27
CA ASP A 108 -10.74 18.92 15.84
C ASP A 108 -9.75 19.73 15.01
N VAL A 109 -10.25 20.84 14.45
CA VAL A 109 -9.53 21.71 13.49
C VAL A 109 -8.23 22.28 14.10
N ASP A 110 -8.09 22.18 15.42
CA ASP A 110 -6.92 22.60 16.20
C ASP A 110 -5.80 21.54 16.32
N ALA A 111 -6.03 20.29 15.87
CA ALA A 111 -5.06 19.19 15.94
C ALA A 111 -4.41 18.83 14.59
N ALA A 112 -4.82 19.47 13.49
CA ALA A 112 -4.07 19.40 12.25
C ALA A 112 -2.73 20.16 12.46
N PRO A 113 -1.56 19.52 12.26
CA PRO A 113 -0.30 20.25 12.31
C PRO A 113 -0.35 21.34 11.24
N THR A 114 -0.44 22.59 11.67
CA THR A 114 -0.34 23.77 10.81
C THR A 114 1.12 23.86 10.36
N HIS A 115 1.48 23.08 9.33
CA HIS A 115 2.74 23.25 8.63
C HIS A 115 2.68 24.54 7.80
N GLN A 116 2.82 25.68 8.47
CA GLN A 116 3.28 26.92 7.85
C GLN A 116 4.78 26.73 7.54
N VAL A 117 5.08 26.09 6.41
CA VAL A 117 6.42 26.14 5.83
C VAL A 117 6.47 27.38 4.95
N GLU A 118 7.20 28.38 5.41
CA GLU A 118 7.46 29.61 4.68
C GLU A 118 8.16 29.31 3.34
N GLY A 119 7.54 29.77 2.25
CA GLY A 119 8.16 30.19 0.99
C GLY A 119 9.29 29.35 0.39
N GLY A 120 8.95 28.33 -0.41
CA GLY A 120 9.88 27.73 -1.38
C GLY A 120 9.48 26.35 -1.91
N GLU A 121 8.77 25.55 -1.11
CA GLU A 121 8.52 24.12 -1.38
C GLU A 121 7.07 23.80 -1.83
N GLU A 122 6.28 24.81 -2.19
CA GLU A 122 4.86 24.60 -2.56
C GLU A 122 4.66 23.83 -3.88
N GLU A 123 5.68 23.72 -4.74
CA GLU A 123 5.55 23.03 -6.03
C GLU A 123 5.60 21.50 -5.90
N HIS A 124 6.31 20.94 -4.92
CA HIS A 124 6.47 19.49 -4.73
C HIS A 124 5.23 18.79 -4.16
N ARG A 125 4.27 19.56 -3.62
CA ARG A 125 3.02 19.05 -3.04
C ARG A 125 1.86 18.97 -4.04
N ARG A 126 2.06 19.44 -5.28
CA ARG A 126 0.96 19.64 -6.22
C ARG A 126 0.93 18.53 -7.27
N LEU A 127 -0.25 17.94 -7.40
CA LEU A 127 -0.59 17.09 -8.53
C LEU A 127 -0.43 17.89 -9.84
N PRO A 128 0.01 17.27 -10.95
CA PRO A 128 0.32 15.83 -11.11
C PRO A 128 1.63 15.41 -10.43
N TRP A 129 1.69 14.16 -9.93
CA TRP A 129 2.92 13.61 -9.36
C TRP A 129 3.97 13.43 -10.46
N ARG A 130 5.05 14.20 -10.39
CA ARG A 130 6.09 14.26 -11.42
C ARG A 130 7.12 13.16 -11.23
N LEU A 131 7.20 12.22 -12.16
CA LEU A 131 8.16 11.13 -12.15
C LEU A 131 9.13 11.26 -13.33
N THR A 132 10.33 10.71 -13.16
CA THR A 132 11.30 10.60 -14.24
C THR A 132 11.49 9.13 -14.60
N VAL A 133 11.33 8.79 -15.88
CA VAL A 133 11.67 7.47 -16.42
C VAL A 133 13.09 7.50 -17.00
N HIS A 134 13.84 6.45 -16.69
CA HIS A 134 15.20 6.22 -17.13
C HIS A 134 15.26 4.92 -17.91
N PHE A 135 16.15 4.85 -18.89
CA PHE A 135 16.44 3.66 -19.71
C PHE A 135 17.93 3.27 -19.66
N SER A 136 18.76 4.07 -19.00
CA SER A 136 20.15 3.78 -18.67
C SER A 136 20.35 3.65 -17.16
N ASP A 137 21.58 3.32 -16.75
CA ASP A 137 22.04 3.33 -15.35
C ASP A 137 21.09 2.65 -14.36
N TYR A 138 20.66 1.42 -14.69
CA TYR A 138 19.71 0.67 -13.86
C TYR A 138 20.28 0.45 -12.45
N PRO A 139 19.57 0.85 -11.37
CA PRO A 139 20.08 0.77 -10.00
C PRO A 139 19.94 -0.66 -9.45
N THR A 140 20.84 -1.55 -9.87
CA THR A 140 20.83 -2.98 -9.55
C THR A 140 20.95 -3.30 -8.05
N GLU A 141 21.53 -2.39 -7.26
CA GLU A 141 21.64 -2.54 -5.80
C GLU A 141 20.31 -2.28 -5.08
N GLN A 142 19.41 -1.49 -5.68
CA GLN A 142 18.17 -1.03 -5.05
C GLN A 142 16.92 -1.64 -5.67
N LEU A 143 16.98 -2.00 -6.96
CA LEU A 143 15.85 -2.52 -7.74
C LEU A 143 16.17 -3.87 -8.37
N VAL A 144 15.18 -4.76 -8.34
CA VAL A 144 15.20 -6.02 -9.09
C VAL A 144 14.71 -5.76 -10.51
N GLN A 145 15.41 -6.25 -11.52
CA GLN A 145 15.01 -6.03 -12.90
C GLN A 145 13.71 -6.78 -13.26
N LEU A 146 12.83 -6.12 -14.01
CA LEU A 146 11.63 -6.74 -14.57
C LEU A 146 11.99 -7.68 -15.72
N ASP A 147 11.11 -8.62 -16.00
CA ASP A 147 11.15 -9.40 -17.23
C ASP A 147 10.31 -8.73 -18.32
N ASN A 148 10.57 -9.09 -19.58
CA ASN A 148 9.84 -8.54 -20.73
C ASN A 148 8.39 -9.04 -20.82
N ASP A 149 8.05 -10.15 -20.17
CA ASP A 149 6.73 -10.77 -20.25
C ASP A 149 5.84 -10.43 -19.03
N GLY A 150 6.35 -9.64 -18.08
CA GLY A 150 5.66 -9.27 -16.85
C GLY A 150 5.39 -10.45 -15.89
N LYS A 151 6.08 -11.58 -16.08
CA LYS A 151 6.00 -12.78 -15.26
C LYS A 151 6.52 -12.54 -13.84
N HIS A 152 7.62 -11.80 -13.67
CA HIS A 152 8.17 -11.49 -12.35
C HIS A 152 7.16 -10.73 -11.49
N LEU A 153 6.48 -9.74 -12.08
CA LEU A 153 5.45 -8.97 -11.40
C LEU A 153 4.25 -9.85 -11.03
N ASN A 154 3.82 -10.73 -11.92
CA ASN A 154 2.75 -11.71 -11.63
C ASN A 154 3.15 -12.66 -10.49
N ASP A 155 4.33 -13.26 -10.56
CA ASP A 155 4.83 -14.20 -9.56
C ASP A 155 4.89 -13.54 -8.18
N LEU A 156 5.38 -12.30 -8.10
CA LEU A 156 5.44 -11.53 -6.85
C LEU A 156 4.04 -11.16 -6.30
N PHE A 157 3.11 -10.81 -7.20
CA PHE A 157 1.71 -10.55 -6.84
C PHE A 157 1.06 -11.81 -6.26
N ILE A 158 1.18 -12.96 -6.94
CA ILE A 158 0.62 -14.23 -6.48
C ILE A 158 1.27 -14.69 -5.17
N GLN A 159 2.58 -14.49 -5.00
CA GLN A 159 3.25 -14.76 -3.73
C GLN A 159 2.68 -13.92 -2.59
N SER A 160 2.44 -12.62 -2.83
CA SER A 160 1.85 -11.71 -1.84
C SER A 160 0.41 -12.12 -1.48
N VAL A 161 -0.40 -12.50 -2.47
CA VAL A 161 -1.76 -13.02 -2.26
C VAL A 161 -1.76 -14.31 -1.42
N LYS A 162 -0.83 -15.23 -1.71
CA LYS A 162 -0.64 -16.48 -0.96
C LYS A 162 -0.25 -16.21 0.50
N GLU A 163 0.67 -15.28 0.72
CA GLU A 163 1.11 -14.91 2.07
C GLU A 163 -0.04 -14.29 2.87
N ALA A 164 -0.81 -13.39 2.26
CA ALA A 164 -1.98 -12.77 2.89
C ALA A 164 -3.04 -13.82 3.29
N ASP A 165 -3.31 -14.78 2.40
CA ASP A 165 -4.27 -15.86 2.65
C ASP A 165 -3.83 -16.83 3.74
N TYR A 166 -2.54 -17.16 3.75
CA TYR A 166 -1.94 -17.98 4.79
C TYR A 166 -2.09 -17.31 6.16
N LEU A 167 -1.87 -16.00 6.27
CA LEU A 167 -2.08 -15.26 7.51
C LEU A 167 -3.56 -15.26 7.95
N ARG A 168 -4.48 -15.04 7.02
CA ARG A 168 -5.92 -15.00 7.31
C ARG A 168 -6.44 -16.33 7.82
N THR A 169 -6.12 -17.43 7.18
CA THR A 169 -6.76 -18.74 7.46
C THR A 169 -5.87 -19.70 8.26
N GLY A 170 -4.56 -19.44 8.31
CA GLY A 170 -3.56 -20.37 8.85
C GLY A 170 -3.25 -21.55 7.92
N THR A 171 -3.88 -21.61 6.74
CA THR A 171 -3.62 -22.65 5.74
C THR A 171 -3.56 -22.02 4.36
N GLY A 172 -2.58 -22.31 3.52
CA GLY A 172 -2.58 -21.82 2.14
C GLY A 172 -3.66 -22.46 1.26
N LYS A 173 -4.56 -23.27 1.83
CA LYS A 173 -5.50 -24.11 1.10
C LYS A 173 -6.41 -23.27 0.20
N THR A 174 -6.97 -22.16 0.66
CA THR A 174 -7.91 -21.35 -0.14
C THR A 174 -7.26 -20.83 -1.43
N VAL A 175 -6.06 -20.23 -1.35
CA VAL A 175 -5.33 -19.80 -2.55
C VAL A 175 -4.76 -20.98 -3.36
N MET A 176 -4.27 -22.04 -2.69
CA MET A 176 -3.75 -23.24 -3.36
C MET A 176 -4.84 -24.05 -4.08
N PHE A 177 -6.10 -23.91 -3.69
CA PHE A 177 -7.27 -24.49 -4.35
C PHE A 177 -7.91 -23.56 -5.39
N LEU A 178 -7.36 -22.35 -5.62
CA LEU A 178 -7.79 -21.58 -6.78
C LEU A 178 -7.48 -22.39 -8.04
N SER A 179 -8.47 -22.49 -8.92
CA SER A 179 -8.23 -23.03 -10.25
C SER A 179 -7.22 -22.14 -11.00
N LYS A 180 -6.57 -22.72 -12.01
CA LYS A 180 -5.71 -21.95 -12.93
C LYS A 180 -6.49 -20.80 -13.58
N GLU A 181 -7.78 -21.03 -13.86
CA GLU A 181 -8.70 -20.04 -14.41
C GLU A 181 -8.93 -18.87 -13.45
N ASP A 182 -9.27 -19.15 -12.18
CA ASP A 182 -9.49 -18.12 -11.15
C ASP A 182 -8.23 -17.27 -10.93
N SER A 183 -7.05 -17.92 -10.90
CA SER A 183 -5.76 -17.22 -10.73
C SER A 183 -5.44 -16.31 -11.93
N THR A 184 -5.74 -16.78 -13.15
CA THR A 184 -5.54 -16.00 -14.38
C THR A 184 -6.53 -14.83 -14.44
N GLN A 185 -7.80 -15.07 -14.09
CA GLN A 185 -8.83 -14.03 -14.04
C GLN A 185 -8.47 -12.94 -13.02
N LEU A 186 -7.98 -13.32 -11.84
CA LEU A 186 -7.53 -12.38 -10.82
C LEU A 186 -6.44 -11.46 -11.38
N TRP A 187 -5.41 -12.04 -12.00
CA TRP A 187 -4.30 -11.28 -12.57
C TRP A 187 -4.72 -10.40 -13.76
N GLU A 188 -5.61 -10.89 -14.63
CA GLU A 188 -6.18 -10.08 -15.72
C GLU A 188 -6.96 -8.89 -15.18
N GLY A 189 -7.74 -9.07 -14.11
CA GLY A 189 -8.46 -7.99 -13.42
C GLY A 189 -7.51 -6.92 -12.87
N VAL A 190 -6.34 -7.32 -12.36
CA VAL A 190 -5.28 -6.41 -11.92
C VAL A 190 -4.66 -5.65 -13.10
N LYS A 191 -4.20 -6.37 -14.14
CA LYS A 191 -3.53 -5.76 -15.31
C LYS A 191 -4.42 -4.77 -16.07
N LYS A 192 -5.69 -5.13 -16.27
CA LYS A 192 -6.68 -4.31 -17.00
C LYS A 192 -7.36 -3.29 -16.11
N HIS A 193 -7.13 -3.35 -14.79
CA HIS A 193 -7.83 -2.55 -13.80
C HIS A 193 -9.37 -2.65 -13.94
N GLU A 194 -9.86 -3.88 -14.10
CA GLU A 194 -11.30 -4.18 -14.23
C GLU A 194 -11.88 -4.83 -12.96
N PHE A 195 -12.73 -4.08 -12.24
CA PHE A 195 -13.30 -4.51 -10.96
C PHE A 195 -14.17 -5.78 -11.09
N ALA A 196 -14.89 -5.92 -12.20
CA ALA A 196 -15.78 -7.05 -12.45
C ALA A 196 -15.03 -8.39 -12.55
N LEU A 197 -13.79 -8.38 -13.07
CA LEU A 197 -12.95 -9.58 -13.14
C LEU A 197 -12.33 -9.89 -11.77
N TYR A 198 -11.88 -8.86 -11.04
CA TYR A 198 -11.16 -8.99 -9.78
C TYR A 198 -12.06 -9.35 -8.59
N ASN A 199 -13.15 -8.60 -8.38
CA ASN A 199 -13.92 -8.66 -7.14
C ASN A 199 -14.53 -10.04 -6.83
N PRO A 200 -15.07 -10.81 -7.80
CA PRO A 200 -15.61 -12.14 -7.52
C PRO A 200 -14.57 -13.09 -6.93
N ILE A 201 -13.35 -13.09 -7.48
CA ILE A 201 -12.26 -13.95 -7.00
C ILE A 201 -11.75 -13.43 -5.64
N ASN A 202 -11.59 -12.12 -5.48
CA ASN A 202 -11.20 -11.52 -4.21
C ASN A 202 -12.21 -11.82 -3.08
N GLN A 203 -13.52 -11.85 -3.36
CA GLN A 203 -14.52 -12.24 -2.36
C GLN A 203 -14.36 -13.69 -1.90
N LYS A 204 -14.00 -14.62 -2.80
CA LYS A 204 -13.70 -16.01 -2.43
C LYS A 204 -12.50 -16.08 -1.47
N LEU A 205 -11.49 -15.24 -1.68
CA LEU A 205 -10.28 -15.17 -0.85
C LEU A 205 -10.49 -14.48 0.51
N LEU A 206 -11.34 -13.46 0.57
CA LEU A 206 -11.61 -12.71 1.81
C LEU A 206 -12.65 -13.39 2.72
N ASN A 207 -13.56 -14.17 2.15
CA ASN A 207 -14.66 -14.81 2.87
C ASN A 207 -14.74 -16.34 2.63
N PRO A 208 -13.68 -17.11 2.92
CA PRO A 208 -13.77 -18.56 2.85
C PRO A 208 -14.82 -19.08 3.83
N GLN A 209 -15.76 -19.89 3.35
CA GLN A 209 -16.85 -20.42 4.16
C GLN A 209 -16.31 -21.31 5.28
N GLY A 210 -16.76 -21.08 6.52
CA GLY A 210 -16.44 -21.92 7.67
C GLY A 210 -15.04 -21.75 8.26
N VAL A 211 -14.28 -20.72 7.87
CA VAL A 211 -12.95 -20.43 8.42
C VAL A 211 -12.97 -19.15 9.24
N SER A 212 -12.48 -19.22 10.48
CA SER A 212 -12.23 -18.04 11.31
C SER A 212 -10.90 -17.40 10.95
N LEU A 213 -10.86 -16.06 10.93
CA LEU A 213 -9.61 -15.33 10.71
C LEU A 213 -8.64 -15.58 11.88
N ARG A 214 -7.39 -15.93 11.59
CA ARG A 214 -6.32 -16.10 12.59
C ARG A 214 -5.50 -14.83 12.77
N HIS A 215 -5.00 -14.28 11.66
CA HIS A 215 -4.21 -13.06 11.66
C HIS A 215 -4.65 -12.13 10.53
N LEU A 216 -4.41 -10.84 10.71
CA LEU A 216 -4.73 -9.80 9.74
C LEU A 216 -3.45 -9.40 8.97
N PRO A 217 -3.46 -9.41 7.63
CA PRO A 217 -2.30 -9.05 6.81
C PRO A 217 -2.08 -7.54 6.81
N VAL A 218 -1.09 -7.10 7.60
CA VAL A 218 -0.73 -5.68 7.76
C VAL A 218 0.78 -5.51 7.58
N ARG A 219 1.18 -4.53 6.77
CA ARG A 219 2.56 -4.08 6.58
C ARG A 219 2.66 -2.59 6.86
N LEU A 220 3.59 -2.22 7.73
CA LEU A 220 3.88 -0.82 8.05
C LEU A 220 5.16 -0.42 7.31
N TYR A 221 5.09 0.69 6.57
CA TYR A 221 6.20 1.21 5.80
C TYR A 221 6.67 2.51 6.42
N LEU A 222 7.95 2.55 6.79
CA LEU A 222 8.59 3.75 7.32
C LEU A 222 9.57 4.28 6.27
N PRO A 223 9.44 5.56 5.88
CA PRO A 223 10.50 6.22 5.13
C PRO A 223 11.74 6.28 6.04
N HIS A 224 12.88 5.76 5.57
CA HIS A 224 14.13 5.95 6.29
C HIS A 224 14.60 7.39 6.00
N ALA A 225 14.06 8.36 6.73
CA ALA A 225 14.73 9.65 6.83
C ALA A 225 16.06 9.37 7.52
N ALA A 226 17.17 9.80 6.90
CA ALA A 226 18.51 9.74 7.47
C ALA A 226 18.44 10.23 8.92
N THR A 227 18.39 9.28 9.87
CA THR A 227 18.30 9.63 11.27
C THR A 227 19.71 10.05 11.64
N GLU A 228 19.92 11.34 11.91
CA GLU A 228 21.18 11.84 12.45
C GLU A 228 21.56 10.99 13.69
N GLY A 229 22.40 9.98 13.52
CA GLY A 229 22.78 9.08 14.61
C GLY A 229 23.03 7.61 14.25
N VAL A 230 22.67 7.13 13.05
CA VAL A 230 23.09 5.79 12.59
C VAL A 230 24.13 5.96 11.48
N GLN A 231 25.39 5.62 11.77
CA GLN A 231 26.55 5.63 10.85
C GLN A 231 26.50 4.50 9.80
N GLU A 232 25.35 4.24 9.20
CA GLU A 232 25.30 3.45 7.97
C GLU A 232 24.84 4.38 6.86
N GLU A 233 25.72 4.60 5.86
CA GLU A 233 25.39 5.26 4.60
C GLU A 233 24.34 4.43 3.84
N THR A 234 23.09 4.46 4.31
CA THR A 234 22.01 3.70 3.67
C THR A 234 21.54 4.44 2.42
N ALA A 235 21.45 3.70 1.32
CA ALA A 235 21.10 4.25 0.02
C ALA A 235 19.77 5.05 0.05
N PRO A 236 19.69 6.20 -0.65
CA PRO A 236 18.46 6.98 -0.78
C PRO A 236 17.33 6.10 -1.36
N GLY A 237 16.15 6.15 -0.76
CA GLY A 237 15.02 5.27 -1.13
C GLY A 237 14.95 3.93 -0.41
N SER A 238 15.80 3.71 0.61
CA SER A 238 15.64 2.58 1.52
C SER A 238 14.32 2.71 2.33
N LEU A 239 13.57 1.61 2.39
CA LEU A 239 12.27 1.54 3.08
C LEU A 239 12.35 0.46 4.15
N ARG A 240 12.01 0.81 5.38
CA ARG A 240 11.90 -0.17 6.46
C ARG A 240 10.48 -0.71 6.49
N ILE A 241 10.34 -2.01 6.28
CA ILE A 241 9.07 -2.72 6.37
C ILE A 241 8.98 -3.38 7.74
N VAL A 242 7.92 -3.10 8.48
CA VAL A 242 7.64 -3.73 9.77
C VAL A 242 6.38 -4.57 9.63
N GLN A 243 6.55 -5.87 9.85
CA GLN A 243 5.48 -6.86 9.80
C GLN A 243 5.49 -7.65 11.10
N ARG A 244 4.32 -7.77 11.75
CA ARG A 244 4.12 -8.56 12.96
C ARG A 244 2.73 -9.17 12.94
N LEU A 245 2.54 -10.29 13.62
CA LEU A 245 1.24 -10.95 13.71
C LEU A 245 0.24 -10.05 14.44
N VAL A 246 -0.88 -9.75 13.78
CA VAL A 246 -2.01 -8.98 14.32
C VAL A 246 -3.21 -9.92 14.40
N THR A 247 -3.74 -10.17 15.59
CA THR A 247 -4.95 -11.00 15.77
C THR A 247 -6.22 -10.18 15.54
N PRO A 248 -7.33 -10.76 15.04
CA PRO A 248 -8.58 -10.05 14.83
C PRO A 248 -9.24 -9.54 16.11
N SER A 249 -9.08 -10.27 17.21
CA SER A 249 -9.56 -9.87 18.53
C SER A 249 -8.43 -9.95 19.55
N LEU A 250 -8.52 -9.07 20.55
CA LEU A 250 -7.70 -9.10 21.74
C LEU A 250 -8.38 -10.00 22.77
N SER A 251 -7.64 -10.98 23.28
CA SER A 251 -8.10 -11.75 24.44
C SER A 251 -8.16 -10.82 25.65
N SER A 252 -9.37 -10.53 26.13
CA SER A 252 -9.55 -9.79 27.37
C SER A 252 -9.22 -10.73 28.53
N SER A 253 -8.13 -10.47 29.26
CA SER A 253 -7.81 -11.17 30.50
C SER A 253 -8.81 -10.91 31.64
N ARG A 254 -9.96 -10.26 31.37
CA ARG A 254 -11.06 -10.15 32.33
C ARG A 254 -12.11 -11.22 32.07
N CYS A 255 -11.78 -12.48 32.40
CA CYS A 255 -12.80 -13.38 32.91
C CYS A 255 -13.22 -12.85 34.29
N MET A 256 -14.21 -11.95 34.31
CA MET A 256 -14.93 -11.66 35.54
C MET A 256 -15.73 -12.92 35.87
N TRP A 257 -15.23 -13.71 36.81
CA TRP A 257 -15.98 -14.81 37.42
C TRP A 257 -17.17 -14.21 38.19
N LEU A 258 -18.25 -13.87 37.51
CA LEU A 258 -19.55 -13.72 38.17
C LEU A 258 -20.00 -15.13 38.54
N ARG A 259 -19.70 -15.54 39.79
CA ARG A 259 -20.36 -16.67 40.44
C ARG A 259 -21.83 -16.28 40.63
N CYS A 260 -22.66 -16.59 39.64
CA CYS A 260 -24.07 -16.80 39.89
C CYS A 260 -24.27 -18.30 40.12
N GLU A 261 -24.88 -18.64 41.24
CA GLU A 261 -25.10 -20.00 41.71
C GLU A 261 -25.72 -20.88 40.62
N GLY A 262 -25.07 -22.01 40.32
CA GLY A 262 -25.75 -23.20 39.80
C GLY A 262 -25.73 -23.49 38.29
N GLN A 263 -25.21 -22.63 37.40
CA GLN A 263 -25.12 -22.98 35.98
C GLN A 263 -23.91 -22.37 35.26
N VAL A 264 -22.97 -23.23 34.84
CA VAL A 264 -21.87 -22.87 33.94
C VAL A 264 -22.43 -22.73 32.53
N ARG A 265 -22.75 -21.50 32.12
CA ARG A 265 -22.90 -21.14 30.70
C ARG A 265 -21.63 -20.44 30.25
N LEU A 266 -20.87 -21.06 29.36
CA LEU A 266 -19.83 -20.38 28.57
C LEU A 266 -20.54 -19.38 27.65
N THR A 267 -20.76 -18.16 28.10
CA THR A 267 -20.97 -17.05 27.17
C THR A 267 -19.65 -16.89 26.43
N GLY A 268 -19.63 -17.23 25.14
CA GLY A 268 -18.42 -17.24 24.32
C GLY A 268 -17.58 -15.99 24.54
N ALA A 269 -16.27 -16.17 24.68
CA ALA A 269 -15.33 -15.08 24.82
C ALA A 269 -15.37 -14.19 23.57
N THR A 270 -16.23 -13.17 23.57
CA THR A 270 -16.22 -12.11 22.57
C THR A 270 -15.07 -11.17 22.93
N GLY A 271 -13.86 -11.52 22.48
CA GLY A 271 -12.70 -10.64 22.58
C GLY A 271 -12.99 -9.28 21.95
N GLN A 272 -12.44 -8.22 22.52
CA GLN A 272 -12.56 -6.87 21.94
C GLN A 272 -11.93 -6.88 20.53
N PRO A 273 -12.58 -6.31 19.52
CA PRO A 273 -12.00 -6.25 18.17
C PRO A 273 -10.70 -5.45 18.21
N GLN A 274 -9.70 -5.91 17.45
CA GLN A 274 -8.44 -5.22 17.33
C GLN A 274 -8.65 -3.93 16.53
N THR A 275 -8.23 -2.80 17.09
CA THR A 275 -8.28 -1.50 16.40
C THR A 275 -6.91 -1.14 15.82
N ILE A 276 -6.87 -0.16 14.92
CA ILE A 276 -5.62 0.35 14.36
C ILE A 276 -4.69 0.87 15.47
N GLY A 277 -5.23 1.60 16.44
CA GLY A 277 -4.45 2.12 17.57
C GLY A 277 -3.87 1.02 18.47
N THR A 278 -4.61 -0.04 18.77
CA THR A 278 -4.08 -1.17 19.55
C THR A 278 -3.05 -1.96 18.75
N ALA A 279 -3.26 -2.14 17.45
CA ALA A 279 -2.31 -2.82 16.57
C ALA A 279 -1.01 -2.04 16.43
N LEU A 280 -1.07 -0.74 16.09
CA LEU A 280 0.11 0.10 15.91
C LEU A 280 0.94 0.22 17.19
N ASN A 281 0.28 0.39 18.35
CA ASN A 281 0.97 0.41 19.64
C ASN A 281 1.69 -0.91 19.95
N HIS A 282 1.13 -2.06 19.53
CA HIS A 282 1.78 -3.36 19.71
C HIS A 282 2.94 -3.59 18.73
N VAL A 283 2.83 -3.11 17.49
CA VAL A 283 3.86 -3.32 16.45
C VAL A 283 5.01 -2.31 16.56
N LEU A 284 4.69 -1.03 16.81
CA LEU A 284 5.63 0.09 16.88
C LEU A 284 5.32 1.00 18.09
N PRO A 285 5.52 0.52 19.33
CA PRO A 285 5.19 1.30 20.53
C PRO A 285 5.93 2.63 20.63
N GLY A 286 7.15 2.71 20.09
CA GLY A 286 7.95 3.94 20.12
C GLY A 286 7.39 5.08 19.28
N LEU A 287 6.74 4.77 18.14
CA LEU A 287 6.11 5.77 17.26
C LEU A 287 4.63 5.99 17.59
N PHE A 288 3.97 4.96 18.14
CA PHE A 288 2.57 5.00 18.52
C PHE A 288 2.40 4.68 20.02
N PRO A 289 2.83 5.59 20.92
CA PRO A 289 2.69 5.37 22.37
C PRO A 289 1.23 5.41 22.83
N SER A 290 0.38 6.19 22.15
CA SER A 290 -1.07 6.28 22.41
C SER A 290 -1.85 5.38 21.46
N ARG A 291 -2.93 4.77 21.98
CA ARG A 291 -3.88 3.94 21.19
C ARG A 291 -5.07 4.74 20.66
N ARG A 292 -5.20 6.01 21.07
CA ARG A 292 -6.39 6.83 20.81
C ARG A 292 -6.07 8.06 19.96
N SER A 293 -4.88 8.61 20.12
CA SER A 293 -4.40 9.79 19.41
C SER A 293 -3.05 9.50 18.74
N PRO A 294 -2.85 9.92 17.46
CA PRO A 294 -1.52 9.97 16.88
C PRO A 294 -0.74 11.10 17.57
N LEU A 295 0.51 10.84 17.95
CA LEU A 295 1.34 11.81 18.69
C LEU A 295 2.66 12.12 17.98
N LEU A 296 3.34 11.09 17.45
CA LEU A 296 4.66 11.21 16.83
C LEU A 296 4.62 10.87 15.33
N ALA A 297 3.64 10.09 14.92
CA ALA A 297 3.47 9.66 13.54
C ALA A 297 1.99 9.45 13.23
N GLN A 298 1.67 9.65 11.96
CA GLN A 298 0.37 9.43 11.37
C GLN A 298 0.40 8.14 10.54
N ALA A 299 -0.59 7.28 10.74
CA ALA A 299 -0.81 6.13 9.86
C ALA A 299 -1.68 6.57 8.68
N VAL A 300 -1.22 6.31 7.46
CA VAL A 300 -1.88 6.71 6.21
C VAL A 300 -2.17 5.47 5.37
N LEU A 301 -3.38 5.41 4.81
CA LEU A 301 -3.84 4.36 3.90
C LEU A 301 -4.62 4.99 2.75
N HIS A 302 -4.23 4.71 1.51
CA HIS A 302 -4.83 5.29 0.29
C HIS A 302 -4.93 6.83 0.32
N GLY A 303 -3.92 7.50 0.87
CA GLY A 303 -3.87 8.96 1.01
C GLY A 303 -4.76 9.55 2.12
N ALA A 304 -5.35 8.73 2.98
CA ALA A 304 -6.17 9.17 4.10
C ALA A 304 -5.56 8.79 5.46
N ALA A 305 -5.69 9.68 6.44
CA ALA A 305 -5.28 9.45 7.82
C ALA A 305 -6.20 8.39 8.46
N LEU A 306 -5.61 7.29 8.94
CA LEU A 306 -6.37 6.21 9.56
C LEU A 306 -6.85 6.60 10.98
N PRO A 307 -8.16 6.49 11.26
CA PRO A 307 -8.66 6.64 12.61
C PRO A 307 -8.17 5.49 13.51
N LEU A 308 -7.54 5.80 14.64
CA LEU A 308 -6.99 4.78 15.54
C LEU A 308 -8.06 3.89 16.20
N GLY A 309 -9.33 4.35 16.24
CA GLY A 309 -10.46 3.56 16.69
C GLY A 309 -11.02 2.58 15.65
N ALA A 310 -10.59 2.65 14.39
CA ALA A 310 -11.10 1.79 13.33
C ALA A 310 -10.71 0.33 13.55
N SER A 311 -11.64 -0.59 13.26
CA SER A 311 -11.40 -2.04 13.28
C SER A 311 -10.43 -2.44 12.16
N VAL A 312 -9.37 -3.16 12.52
CA VAL A 312 -8.40 -3.64 11.53
C VAL A 312 -9.05 -4.65 10.59
N GLU A 313 -9.93 -5.52 11.10
CA GLU A 313 -10.63 -6.51 10.28
C GLU A 313 -11.51 -5.85 9.21
N ASP A 314 -12.27 -4.82 9.59
CA ASP A 314 -13.14 -4.12 8.65
C ASP A 314 -12.33 -3.42 7.56
N LEU A 315 -11.18 -2.83 7.93
CA LEU A 315 -10.25 -2.23 6.97
C LEU A 315 -9.66 -3.27 6.01
N VAL A 316 -9.24 -4.44 6.48
CA VAL A 316 -8.77 -5.53 5.60
C VAL A 316 -9.86 -5.92 4.59
N ARG A 317 -11.12 -6.00 5.02
CA ARG A 317 -12.25 -6.40 4.15
C ARG A 317 -12.68 -5.30 3.16
N ALA A 318 -12.49 -4.03 3.52
CA ALA A 318 -12.98 -2.88 2.77
C ALA A 318 -11.91 -2.21 1.89
N ALA A 319 -10.67 -2.10 2.38
CA ALA A 319 -9.65 -1.20 1.84
C ALA A 319 -8.26 -1.85 1.69
N ALA A 320 -8.15 -3.19 1.74
CA ALA A 320 -6.91 -3.86 1.36
C ALA A 320 -6.54 -3.56 -0.11
N TYR A 321 -5.24 -3.58 -0.40
CA TYR A 321 -4.72 -3.50 -1.77
C TYR A 321 -5.03 -4.78 -2.55
N LEU A 322 -4.68 -4.78 -3.84
CA LEU A 322 -5.01 -5.87 -4.77
C LEU A 322 -4.51 -7.24 -4.30
N ASP A 323 -3.38 -7.26 -3.58
CA ASP A 323 -2.72 -8.44 -3.03
C ASP A 323 -3.31 -8.92 -1.69
N GLY A 324 -4.33 -8.22 -1.17
CA GLY A 324 -5.02 -8.56 0.07
C GLY A 324 -4.30 -8.09 1.35
N TRP A 325 -3.28 -7.24 1.23
CA TRP A 325 -2.59 -6.62 2.35
C TRP A 325 -3.11 -5.22 2.66
N LEU A 326 -3.07 -4.83 3.93
CA LEU A 326 -3.09 -3.42 4.33
C LEU A 326 -1.66 -2.89 4.33
N HIS A 327 -1.31 -2.14 3.28
CA HIS A 327 -0.06 -1.40 3.23
C HIS A 327 -0.26 -0.02 3.83
N ILE A 328 0.28 0.21 5.02
CA ILE A 328 0.10 1.46 5.77
C ILE A 328 1.41 2.25 5.72
N ALA A 329 1.37 3.45 5.17
CA ALA A 329 2.48 4.40 5.24
C ALA A 329 2.50 5.06 6.61
N VAL A 330 3.67 5.13 7.23
CA VAL A 330 3.89 5.85 8.49
C VAL A 330 4.57 7.16 8.16
N VAL A 331 3.83 8.27 8.33
CA VAL A 331 4.31 9.63 8.10
C VAL A 331 4.64 10.26 9.44
N MET A 332 5.86 10.76 9.63
CA MET A 332 6.26 11.40 10.88
C MET A 332 5.56 12.75 11.04
N MET A 333 5.07 13.04 12.24
CA MET A 333 4.50 14.36 12.59
C MET A 333 5.63 15.17 13.20
N GLY A 334 6.15 16.15 12.45
CA GLY A 334 7.32 16.96 12.81
C GLY A 334 6.97 18.42 12.99
#